data_AF-A0A7C3AAR4-F1
#
_entry.id   AF-A0A7C3AAR4-F1
#
_cell.length_a   1.000
_cell.length_b   1.000
_cell.length_c   1.000
_cell.angle_alpha   90.00
_cell.angle_beta   90.00
_cell.angle_gamma   90.00
#
_symmetry.space_group_name_H-M   'P 1'
#
loop_
_entity.id
_entity.type
_entity.pdbx_description
1 polymer ?
#
loop_
_entity_poly.entity_id
_entity_poly.type
_entity_poly.pdbx_seq_one_letter_code
_entity_poly.pdbx_strand_id
1 'polypeptide(L)'
;MEILKLFATIAINSEEAVKGLEEVEERAEQTGQSLSERLGGLGGAIRTGLVAGVTAAGAAAVGIGAAAFKIGESFDEAFDTIRAGTGATGETLAQLQDDFRAVAARVPVDFAQVGTAVADLNTRLGVSGPVLQELAT
;
A
#
# COMPACT_ATOMS: atom_id res chain seq x y z
N MET A 1 3.44 -24.94 27.16
CA MET A 1 2.88 -24.53 25.86
C MET A 1 1.40 -24.09 25.96
N GLU A 2 0.94 -23.59 27.12
CA GLU A 2 -0.49 -23.22 27.33
C GLU A 2 -0.71 -21.70 27.38
N ILE A 3 0.32 -20.92 27.72
CA ILE A 3 0.27 -19.44 27.74
C ILE A 3 0.07 -18.83 26.36
N LEU A 4 0.64 -19.41 25.30
CA LEU A 4 0.46 -18.92 23.93
C LEU A 4 -0.96 -19.16 23.41
N LYS A 5 -1.63 -20.22 23.86
CA LYS A 5 -3.04 -20.49 23.51
C LYS A 5 -3.98 -19.50 24.20
N LEU A 6 -3.67 -19.09 25.43
CA LEU A 6 -4.46 -18.10 26.16
C LEU A 6 -4.39 -16.70 25.50
N PHE A 7 -3.21 -16.28 25.02
CA PHE A 7 -3.07 -15.04 24.26
C PHE A 7 -3.77 -15.10 22.90
N ALA A 8 -3.74 -16.25 22.23
CA ALA A 8 -4.48 -16.45 20.99
C ALA A 8 -6.01 -16.36 21.21
N THR A 9 -6.54 -16.90 22.30
CA THR A 9 -7.97 -16.82 22.63
C THR A 9 -8.42 -15.41 23.03
N ILE A 10 -7.55 -14.60 23.65
CA ILE A 10 -7.87 -13.20 23.98
C ILE A 10 -7.87 -12.31 22.73
N ALA A 11 -6.99 -12.56 21.76
CA ALA A 11 -6.99 -11.84 20.48
C ALA A 11 -8.09 -12.31 19.51
N ILE A 12 -8.63 -13.52 19.73
CA ILE A 12 -9.59 -14.18 18.83
C ILE A 12 -10.82 -14.56 19.67
N ASN A 13 -11.57 -13.56 20.12
CA ASN A 13 -12.94 -13.77 20.57
C ASN A 13 -13.85 -13.54 19.36
N SER A 14 -14.48 -14.62 18.91
CA SER A 14 -14.64 -15.00 17.49
C SER A 14 -16.01 -14.68 16.88
N GLU A 15 -16.55 -13.48 17.10
CA GLU A 15 -17.77 -13.05 16.37
C GLU A 15 -17.53 -11.78 15.53
N GLU A 16 -16.80 -10.80 16.04
CA GLU A 16 -16.50 -9.57 15.29
C GLU A 16 -15.41 -9.78 14.25
N ALA A 17 -14.40 -10.61 14.56
CA ALA A 17 -13.38 -11.00 13.58
C ALA A 17 -13.98 -11.83 12.44
N VAL A 18 -14.99 -12.65 12.72
CA VAL A 18 -15.68 -13.47 11.71
C VAL A 18 -16.57 -12.60 10.83
N LYS A 19 -17.31 -11.65 11.40
CA LYS A 19 -18.10 -10.66 10.65
C LYS A 19 -17.24 -9.71 9.81
N GLY A 20 -16.11 -9.27 10.35
CA GLY A 20 -15.15 -8.45 9.60
C GLY A 20 -14.53 -9.20 8.43
N LEU A 21 -14.36 -10.52 8.54
CA LEU A 21 -13.91 -11.37 7.44
C LEU A 21 -15.01 -11.59 6.39
N GLU A 22 -16.27 -11.76 6.78
CA GLU A 22 -17.41 -11.86 5.84
C GLU A 22 -17.60 -10.57 5.04
N GLU A 23 -17.50 -9.39 5.67
CA GLU A 23 -17.57 -8.11 4.95
C GLU A 23 -16.40 -7.90 3.98
N VAL A 24 -15.23 -8.42 4.32
CA VAL A 24 -14.05 -8.38 3.45
C VAL A 24 -14.22 -9.36 2.30
N GLU A 25 -14.83 -10.52 2.50
CA GLU A 25 -15.16 -11.50 1.47
C GLU A 25 -16.19 -10.96 0.48
N GLU A 26 -17.27 -10.35 0.96
CA GLU A 26 -18.31 -9.76 0.11
C GLU A 26 -17.78 -8.56 -0.70
N ARG A 27 -16.94 -7.70 -0.09
CA ARG A 27 -16.25 -6.62 -0.82
C ARG A 27 -15.17 -7.16 -1.77
N ALA A 28 -14.53 -8.28 -1.44
CA ALA A 28 -13.54 -8.92 -2.30
C ALA A 28 -14.19 -9.62 -3.50
N GLU A 29 -15.41 -10.14 -3.39
CA GLU A 29 -16.16 -10.67 -4.52
C GLU A 29 -16.58 -9.56 -5.50
N GLN A 30 -17.09 -8.43 -4.97
CA GLN A 30 -17.47 -7.28 -5.79
C GLN A 30 -16.25 -6.60 -6.46
N THR A 31 -15.12 -6.53 -5.75
CA THR A 31 -13.86 -6.01 -6.30
C THR A 31 -13.19 -7.03 -7.23
N GLY A 32 -13.36 -8.33 -6.95
CA GLY A 32 -12.76 -9.47 -7.63
C GLY A 32 -13.28 -9.67 -9.05
N GLN A 33 -14.52 -9.28 -9.35
CA GLN A 33 -15.01 -9.29 -10.73
C GLN A 33 -14.26 -8.27 -11.61
N SER A 34 -14.03 -7.06 -11.10
CA SER A 34 -13.26 -6.02 -11.82
C SER A 34 -11.74 -6.27 -11.84
N LEU A 35 -11.20 -6.89 -10.78
CA LEU A 35 -9.80 -7.31 -10.71
C LEU A 35 -9.53 -8.51 -11.60
N SER A 36 -10.43 -9.50 -11.67
CA SER A 36 -10.36 -10.66 -12.56
C SER A 36 -10.37 -10.24 -14.03
N GLU A 37 -11.20 -9.27 -14.40
CA GLU A 37 -11.22 -8.69 -15.76
C GLU A 37 -9.91 -7.95 -16.09
N ARG A 38 -9.32 -7.22 -15.13
CA ARG A 38 -8.01 -6.54 -15.30
C ARG A 38 -6.80 -7.48 -15.21
N LEU A 39 -6.88 -8.58 -14.46
CA LEU A 39 -5.87 -9.64 -14.34
C LEU A 39 -6.01 -10.72 -15.42
N GLY A 40 -7.10 -10.74 -16.20
CA GLY A 40 -7.32 -11.69 -17.28
C GLY A 40 -6.20 -11.72 -18.32
N GLY A 41 -5.43 -10.63 -18.44
CA GLY A 41 -4.21 -10.54 -19.25
C GLY A 41 -2.94 -11.19 -18.64
N LEU A 42 -2.96 -11.58 -17.37
CA LEU A 42 -1.82 -12.14 -16.62
C LEU A 42 -2.01 -13.63 -16.26
N GLY A 43 -3.04 -14.27 -16.84
CA GLY A 43 -3.79 -15.42 -16.30
C GLY A 43 -3.14 -16.82 -16.30
N GLY A 44 -1.83 -16.95 -16.17
CA GLY A 44 -1.17 -18.27 -16.07
C GLY A 44 -0.87 -18.72 -14.63
N ALA A 45 -0.30 -17.84 -13.81
CA ALA A 45 0.33 -18.23 -12.55
C ALA A 45 -0.60 -18.16 -11.32
N ILE A 46 -1.70 -17.41 -11.39
CA ILE A 46 -2.53 -17.10 -10.20
C ILE A 46 -3.63 -18.15 -9.97
N ARG A 47 -4.08 -18.86 -11.02
CA ARG A 47 -5.24 -19.79 -10.92
C ARG A 47 -5.00 -21.04 -10.09
N THR A 48 -3.75 -21.47 -9.92
CA THR A 48 -3.45 -22.73 -9.20
C THR A 48 -3.38 -22.55 -7.68
N GLY A 49 -3.44 -21.31 -7.15
CA GLY A 49 -3.28 -21.03 -5.72
C GLY A 49 -4.56 -20.97 -4.88
N LEU A 50 -5.75 -21.04 -5.49
CA LEU A 50 -7.01 -20.64 -4.82
C LEU A 50 -7.82 -21.80 -4.20
N VAL A 51 -7.46 -23.08 -4.40
CA VAL A 51 -8.46 -24.18 -4.30
C VAL A 51 -8.60 -24.87 -2.93
N ALA A 52 -7.93 -24.48 -1.84
CA ALA A 52 -7.96 -25.30 -0.61
C ALA A 52 -8.48 -24.59 0.66
N GLY A 53 -9.76 -24.20 0.69
CA GLY A 53 -10.72 -24.15 1.83
C GLY A 53 -10.35 -23.54 3.20
N VAL A 54 -9.13 -23.70 3.69
CA VAL A 54 -8.49 -22.95 4.80
C VAL A 54 -7.62 -21.81 4.24
N THR A 55 -7.34 -21.86 2.93
CA THR A 55 -6.52 -20.90 2.20
C THR A 55 -7.30 -19.71 1.65
N ALA A 56 -8.62 -19.58 1.83
CA ALA A 56 -9.35 -18.40 1.33
C ALA A 56 -9.00 -17.15 2.16
N ALA A 57 -9.09 -17.24 3.49
CA ALA A 57 -8.60 -16.19 4.38
C ALA A 57 -7.07 -16.04 4.29
N GLY A 58 -6.32 -17.14 4.11
CA GLY A 58 -4.88 -17.10 3.89
C GLY A 58 -4.47 -16.46 2.56
N ALA A 59 -5.18 -16.73 1.47
CA ALA A 59 -4.91 -16.18 0.14
C ALA A 59 -5.46 -14.76 0.01
N ALA A 60 -6.57 -14.44 0.66
CA ALA A 60 -7.05 -13.06 0.82
C ALA A 60 -6.08 -12.26 1.68
N ALA A 61 -5.61 -12.79 2.81
CA ALA A 61 -4.60 -12.15 3.64
C ALA A 61 -3.24 -12.05 2.94
N VAL A 62 -2.84 -13.04 2.14
CA VAL A 62 -1.64 -12.99 1.30
C VAL A 62 -1.84 -12.00 0.14
N GLY A 63 -3.05 -11.89 -0.41
CA GLY A 63 -3.38 -10.94 -1.47
C GLY A 63 -3.39 -9.50 -0.98
N ILE A 64 -4.06 -9.24 0.15
CA ILE A 64 -4.05 -7.95 0.86
C ILE A 64 -2.63 -7.64 1.33
N GLY A 65 -1.93 -8.63 1.89
CA GLY A 65 -0.53 -8.51 2.32
C GLY A 65 0.40 -8.19 1.17
N ALA A 66 0.25 -8.83 0.01
CA ALA A 66 1.04 -8.55 -1.18
C ALA A 66 0.72 -7.17 -1.78
N ALA A 67 -0.54 -6.76 -1.77
CA ALA A 67 -0.94 -5.42 -2.20
C ALA A 67 -0.36 -4.34 -1.26
N ALA A 68 -0.50 -4.53 0.05
CA ALA A 68 0.08 -3.63 1.05
C ALA A 68 1.62 -3.61 0.97
N PHE A 69 2.25 -4.76 0.73
CA PHE A 69 3.70 -4.86 0.54
C PHE A 69 4.14 -4.08 -0.69
N LYS A 70 3.46 -4.23 -1.83
CA LYS A 70 3.77 -3.46 -3.05
C LYS A 70 3.57 -1.96 -2.87
N ILE A 71 2.52 -1.55 -2.17
CA ILE A 71 2.31 -0.13 -1.83
C ILE A 71 3.49 0.36 -0.95
N GLY A 72 3.88 -0.42 0.06
CA GLY A 72 5.03 -0.11 0.90
C GLY A 72 6.33 0.01 0.11
N GLU A 73 6.60 -0.93 -0.79
CA GLU A 73 7.77 -0.93 -1.68
C GLU A 73 7.78 0.30 -2.60
N SER A 74 6.65 0.67 -3.19
CA SER A 74 6.53 1.87 -4.03
C SER A 74 6.70 3.18 -3.23
N PHE A 75 6.27 3.21 -1.98
CA PHE A 75 6.51 4.35 -1.09
C PHE A 75 7.99 4.47 -0.71
N ASP A 76 8.63 3.35 -0.39
CA ASP A 76 10.06 3.30 -0.06
C ASP A 76 10.92 3.74 -1.24
N GLU A 77 10.64 3.24 -2.44
CA GLU A 77 11.32 3.65 -3.68
C GLU A 77 11.14 5.15 -3.96
N ALA A 78 9.95 5.70 -3.71
CA ALA A 78 9.71 7.14 -3.85
C ALA A 78 10.50 7.96 -2.81
N PHE A 79 10.58 7.49 -1.56
CA PHE A 79 11.37 8.16 -0.52
C PHE A 79 12.87 8.09 -0.79
N ASP A 80 13.35 6.97 -1.31
CA ASP A 80 14.74 6.84 -1.75
C ASP A 80 15.03 7.71 -2.96
N THR A 81 14.10 7.84 -3.90
CA THR A 81 14.21 8.79 -5.03
C THR A 81 14.30 10.23 -4.53
N ILE A 82 13.43 10.63 -3.60
CA ILE A 82 13.47 11.97 -2.99
C ILE A 82 14.80 12.17 -2.27
N ARG A 83 15.24 11.22 -1.46
CA ARG A 83 16.49 11.30 -0.71
C ARG A 83 17.71 11.38 -1.62
N ALA A 84 17.78 10.52 -2.64
CA ALA A 84 18.87 10.49 -3.60
C ALA A 84 18.89 11.72 -4.52
N GLY A 85 17.71 12.17 -4.96
CA GLY A 85 17.56 13.31 -5.85
C GLY A 85 17.84 14.65 -5.17
N THR A 86 17.37 14.82 -3.93
CA THR A 86 17.53 16.07 -3.17
C THR A 86 18.78 16.11 -2.30
N GLY A 87 19.31 14.96 -1.91
CA GLY A 87 20.35 14.84 -0.89
C GLY A 87 19.87 15.17 0.53
N ALA A 88 18.57 15.40 0.73
CA ALA A 88 18.00 15.75 2.02
C ALA A 88 18.07 14.58 3.00
N THR A 89 18.31 14.88 4.28
CA THR A 89 18.28 13.90 5.38
C THR A 89 17.60 14.52 6.61
N GLY A 90 17.31 13.70 7.63
CA GLY A 90 16.72 14.19 8.87
C GLY A 90 15.36 14.86 8.68
N GLU A 91 15.18 16.01 9.32
CA GLU A 91 13.91 16.76 9.32
C GLU A 91 13.51 17.27 7.93
N THR A 92 14.48 17.74 7.13
CA THR A 92 14.23 18.18 5.76
C THR A 92 13.70 17.04 4.89
N LEU A 93 14.27 15.85 5.04
CA LEU A 93 13.78 14.68 4.32
C LEU A 93 12.38 14.28 4.81
N ALA A 94 12.14 14.31 6.11
CA ALA A 94 10.82 14.00 6.67
C ALA A 94 9.74 14.93 6.10
N GLN A 95 10.04 16.23 6.00
CA GLN A 95 9.12 17.21 5.40
C GLN A 95 8.82 16.91 3.93
N LEU A 96 9.82 16.53 3.14
CA LEU A 96 9.62 16.16 1.73
C LEU A 96 8.84 14.84 1.57
N GLN A 97 8.97 13.90 2.50
CA GLN A 97 8.13 12.71 2.52
C GLN A 97 6.68 13.05 2.83
N ASP A 98 6.43 14.01 3.71
CA ASP A 98 5.07 14.49 4.00
C ASP A 98 4.47 15.22 2.80
N ASP A 99 5.26 16.02 2.10
CA ASP A 99 4.85 16.64 0.84
C ASP A 99 4.48 15.59 -0.20
N PHE A 100 5.31 14.56 -0.35
CA PHE A 100 5.00 13.42 -1.20
C PHE A 100 3.68 12.76 -0.82
N ARG A 101 3.45 12.45 0.46
CA ARG A 101 2.21 11.82 0.94
C ARG A 101 0.99 12.68 0.63
N ALA A 102 1.10 13.99 0.81
CA ALA A 102 0.03 14.94 0.54
C ALA A 102 -0.34 15.00 -0.96
N VAL A 103 0.66 14.96 -1.85
CA VAL A 103 0.46 14.95 -3.31
C VAL A 103 -0.06 13.60 -3.78
N ALA A 104 0.54 12.50 -3.33
CA ALA A 104 0.15 11.13 -3.66
C ALA A 104 -1.30 10.81 -3.24
N ALA A 105 -1.82 11.47 -2.20
CA ALA A 105 -3.21 11.33 -1.77
C ALA A 105 -4.22 12.03 -2.71
N ARG A 106 -3.76 12.94 -3.58
CA ARG A 106 -4.61 13.80 -4.40
C ARG A 106 -4.51 13.50 -5.90
N VAL A 107 -3.36 12.99 -6.35
CA VAL A 107 -3.09 12.75 -7.77
C VAL A 107 -3.15 11.25 -8.09
N PRO A 108 -3.97 10.81 -9.06
CA PRO A 108 -4.10 9.41 -9.44
C PRO A 108 -3.00 8.97 -10.42
N VAL A 109 -1.74 9.15 -10.03
CA VAL A 109 -0.55 8.74 -10.82
C VAL A 109 0.38 7.86 -9.97
N ASP A 110 1.35 7.23 -10.62
CA ASP A 110 2.29 6.32 -9.94
C ASP A 110 3.13 7.06 -8.89
N PHE A 111 3.31 6.43 -7.73
CA PHE A 111 4.09 6.96 -6.62
C PHE A 111 5.54 7.30 -7.02
N ALA A 112 6.17 6.52 -7.90
CA ALA A 112 7.51 6.83 -8.40
C ALA A 112 7.57 8.18 -9.15
N GLN A 113 6.52 8.52 -9.91
CA GLN A 113 6.43 9.78 -10.64
C GLN A 113 6.22 10.95 -9.67
N VAL A 114 5.37 10.77 -8.65
CA VAL A 114 5.19 11.78 -7.60
C VAL A 114 6.51 12.03 -6.86
N GLY A 115 7.24 10.98 -6.47
CA GLY A 115 8.54 11.10 -5.81
C GLY A 115 9.56 11.88 -6.64
N THR A 116 9.61 11.61 -7.94
CA THR A 116 10.47 12.34 -8.87
C THR A 116 10.06 13.81 -8.98
N ALA A 117 8.77 14.11 -9.09
CA ALA A 117 8.27 15.48 -9.16
C ALA A 117 8.60 16.28 -7.88
N VAL A 118 8.42 15.69 -6.70
CA VAL A 118 8.81 16.31 -5.43
C VAL A 118 10.32 16.59 -5.40
N ALA A 119 11.15 15.63 -5.83
CA ALA A 119 12.59 15.79 -5.87
C ALA A 119 13.03 16.90 -6.86
N ASP A 120 12.43 16.94 -8.05
CA ASP A 120 12.71 17.95 -9.08
C ASP A 120 12.29 19.35 -8.63
N LEU A 121 11.11 19.50 -8.04
CA LEU A 121 10.64 20.79 -7.52
C LEU A 121 11.54 21.28 -6.38
N ASN A 122 11.94 20.39 -5.46
CA ASN A 122 12.84 20.76 -4.38
C ASN A 122 14.23 21.15 -4.88
N THR A 123 14.83 20.37 -5.77
CA THR A 123 16.19 20.64 -6.27
C THR A 123 16.28 21.85 -7.17
N ARG A 124 15.26 22.08 -8.01
CA ARG A 124 15.27 23.19 -8.98
C ARG A 124 14.81 24.50 -8.39
N LEU A 125 13.82 24.46 -7.49
CA LEU A 125 13.16 25.65 -6.97
C LEU A 125 13.44 25.90 -5.48
N GLY A 126 14.09 24.96 -4.78
CA GLY A 126 14.38 25.08 -3.34
C GLY A 126 13.11 25.05 -2.48
N VAL A 127 12.05 24.47 -3.00
CA VAL A 127 10.67 24.57 -2.52
C VAL A 127 10.30 23.32 -1.70
N SER A 128 9.45 23.46 -0.68
CA SER A 128 8.89 22.37 0.15
C SER A 128 7.59 22.85 0.81
N GLY A 129 6.90 21.95 1.52
CA GLY A 129 5.69 22.27 2.25
C GLY A 129 4.50 22.59 1.32
N PRO A 130 3.56 23.43 1.79
CA PRO A 130 2.33 23.75 1.05
C PRO A 130 2.57 24.26 -0.38
N VAL A 131 3.63 25.04 -0.59
CA VAL A 131 3.96 25.59 -1.92
C VAL A 131 4.34 24.47 -2.89
N LEU A 132 5.15 23.50 -2.44
CA LEU A 132 5.49 22.34 -3.26
C LEU A 132 4.24 21.52 -3.58
N GLN A 133 3.43 21.26 -2.56
CA GLN A 133 2.20 20.47 -2.71
C GLN A 133 1.27 21.10 -3.74
N GLU A 134 1.07 22.42 -3.70
CA GLU A 134 0.21 23.13 -4.66
C GLU A 134 0.73 23.07 -6.10
N LEU A 135 2.06 23.08 -6.29
CA LEU A 135 2.66 22.96 -7.63
C LEU A 135 2.63 21.53 -8.19
N ALA A 136 2.52 20.53 -7.32
CA ALA A 136 2.59 19.11 -7.67
C ALA A 136 1.21 18.42 -7.70
N THR A 137 0.14 19.10 -7.27
CA THR A 137 -1.24 18.58 -7.30
C THR A 137 -1.98 19.05 -8.54
#